data_AF-A0A2Z5G2H8-F1
#
_entry.id   AF-A0A2Z5G2H8-F1
#
_cell.length_a   1.000
_cell.length_b   1.000
_cell.length_c   1.000
_cell.angle_alpha   90.00
_cell.angle_beta   90.00
_cell.angle_gamma   90.00
#
_symmetry.space_group_name_H-M   'P 1'
#
loop_
_entity.id
_entity.type
_entity.pdbx_description
1 polymer ?
#
loop_
_entity_poly.entity_id
_entity_poly.type
_entity_poly.pdbx_seq_one_letter_code
_entity_poly.pdbx_strand_id
1 'polypeptide(L)' 'MILKGDRVYLEGELRTSKWEKTIGGETLKLVRYEVYASQIERVAKAEDPEDDATSQDVTVTYV' A
#
# COMPACT_ATOMS: atom_id res chain seq x y z
N MET A 1 0.52 17.14 -9.46
CA MET A 1 -0.71 16.36 -9.19
C MET A 1 -0.34 14.90 -9.14
N ILE A 2 -0.60 14.19 -8.03
CA ILE A 2 -0.36 12.74 -7.88
C ILE A 2 -1.48 11.98 -8.58
N LEU A 3 -1.13 10.97 -9.37
CA LEU A 3 -2.07 10.13 -10.10
C LEU A 3 -2.07 8.69 -9.55
N LYS A 4 -3.14 7.95 -9.83
CA LYS A 4 -3.22 6.53 -9.51
C LYS A 4 -2.06 5.79 -10.19
N GLY A 5 -1.26 5.08 -9.41
CA GLY A 5 -0.09 4.33 -9.87
C GLY A 5 1.26 5.05 -9.66
N ASP A 6 1.26 6.33 -9.27
CA ASP A 6 2.49 7.03 -8.91
C ASP A 6 3.14 6.38 -7.67
N ARG A 7 4.46 6.21 -7.71
CA ARG A 7 5.25 5.86 -6.52
C ARG A 7 5.55 7.11 -5.72
N VAL A 8 5.25 7.07 -4.42
CA VAL A 8 5.45 8.19 -3.49
C VAL A 8 6.11 7.71 -2.20
N TYR A 9 6.89 8.59 -1.60
CA TYR A 9 7.26 8.52 -0.19
C TYR A 9 6.23 9.31 0.61
N LEU A 10 5.83 8.78 1.77
CA LEU A 10 4.78 9.38 2.60
C LEU A 10 5.21 9.36 4.06
N GLU A 11 5.12 10.51 4.71
CA GLU A 11 5.26 10.65 6.16
C GLU A 11 3.91 10.99 6.76
N GLY A 12 3.62 10.42 7.93
CA GLY A 12 2.34 10.61 8.59
C GLY A 12 2.20 9.85 9.89
N GLU A 13 1.05 10.05 10.53
CA GLU A 13 0.70 9.40 11.79
C GLU A 13 -0.09 8.11 11.51
N LEU A 14 0.33 7.01 12.13
CA LEU A 14 -0.50 5.81 12.18
C LEU A 14 -1.64 6.02 13.18
N ARG A 15 -2.87 5.95 12.69
CA ARG A 15 -4.07 5.94 13.52
C ARG A 15 -4.70 4.56 13.51
N THR A 16 -5.12 4.14 14.70
CA THR A 16 -5.82 2.86 14.90
C THR A 16 -7.22 3.15 15.41
N SER A 17 -8.23 2.68 14.71
CA SER A 17 -9.62 2.74 15.14
C SER A 17 -10.12 1.34 15.44
N LYS A 18 -10.80 1.17 16.57
CA LYS A 18 -11.41 -0.09 17.00
C LYS A 18 -12.89 0.14 17.25
N TRP A 19 -13.75 -0.71 16.71
CA TRP A 19 -15.18 -0.62 16.93
C TRP A 19 -15.84 -2.00 16.80
N GLU A 20 -17.06 -2.10 17.31
CA GLU A 20 -17.88 -3.28 17.17
C GLU A 20 -18.97 -3.05 16.11
N LYS A 21 -19.32 -4.10 15.38
CA LYS A 21 -20.40 -4.06 14.40
C LYS A 21 -21.22 -5.34 14.46
N THR A 22 -22.53 -5.19 14.65
CA THR A 22 -23.46 -6.33 14.60
C THR A 22 -23.95 -6.55 13.16
N ILE A 23 -23.77 -7.77 12.65
CA ILE A 23 -24.24 -8.19 11.33
C ILE A 23 -24.89 -9.56 11.48
N GLY A 24 -26.15 -9.71 11.07
CA GLY A 24 -26.85 -11.00 11.14
C GLY A 24 -27.02 -11.55 12.56
N GLY A 25 -26.97 -10.71 13.59
CA GLY A 25 -27.06 -11.12 14.99
C GLY A 25 -25.71 -11.44 15.66
N GLU A 26 -24.61 -11.48 14.90
CA GLU A 26 -23.27 -11.65 15.44
C GLU A 26 -22.58 -10.30 15.63
N THR A 27 -21.86 -10.12 16.74
CA THR A 27 -21.05 -8.93 17.00
C THR A 27 -19.59 -9.18 16.63
N LEU A 28 -19.13 -8.44 15.62
CA LEU A 28 -17.74 -8.47 15.15
C LEU A 28 -16.94 -7.36 15.82
N LYS A 29 -15.70 -7.66 16.21
CA LYS A 29 -14.70 -6.66 16.64
C LYS A 29 -13.81 -6.32 15.47
N LEU A 30 -13.82 -5.06 15.06
CA LEU A 30 -13.11 -4.56 13.89
C LEU A 30 -11.97 -3.65 14.32
N VAL A 31 -10.86 -3.73 13.59
CA VAL A 31 -9.69 -2.86 13.73
C VAL A 31 -9.35 -2.30 12.37
N ARG A 32 -9.15 -0.98 12.29
CA ARG A 32 -8.65 -0.29 11.11
C ARG A 32 -7.36 0.44 11.44
N TYR A 33 -6.40 0.33 10.54
CA TYR A 33 -5.16 1.10 10.53
C TYR A 33 -5.22 2.09 9.36
N GLU A 34 -5.02 3.36 9.64
CA GLU A 34 -5.00 4.44 8.64
C GLU A 34 -3.74 5.27 8.85
N VAL A 35 -3.02 5.60 7.77
CA VAL A 35 -1.91 6.55 7.84
C VAL A 35 -2.44 7.92 7.43
N TYR A 36 -2.40 8.87 8.35
CA TYR A 36 -2.77 10.25 8.11
C TYR A 36 -1.52 10.99 7.62
N ALA A 37 -1.45 11.19 6.31
CA ALA A 37 -0.31 11.81 5.66
C ALA A 37 -0.15 13.27 6.07
N SER A 38 1.01 13.63 6.60
CA SER A 38 1.44 15.03 6.78
C SER A 38 2.22 15.53 5.57
N GLN A 39 2.96 14.63 4.90
CA GLN A 39 3.79 14.94 3.75
C GLN A 39 3.77 13.80 2.74
N ILE A 40 3.75 14.16 1.46
CA ILE A 40 3.79 13.21 0.35
C ILE A 40 4.77 13.74 -0.70
N GLU A 41 5.78 12.94 -1.01
CA GLU A 41 6.81 13.27 -1.98
C GLU A 41 6.82 12.26 -3.12
N ARG A 42 7.09 12.73 -4.33
CA ARG A 42 7.30 11.82 -5.47
C ARG A 42 8.68 11.22 -5.35
N VAL A 43 8.76 9.90 -5.47
CA VAL A 43 10.05 9.25 -5.65
C VAL A 43 10.54 9.62 -7.04
N ALA A 44 11.75 10.20 -7.15
CA ALA A 44 12.37 10.41 -8.44
C ALA A 44 12.40 9.07 -9.19
N LYS A 45 12.00 9.05 -10.46
CA LYS A 45 12.26 7.88 -11.29
C LYS A 45 13.78 7.69 -11.26
N ALA A 46 14.25 6.51 -10.85
CA ALA A 46 15.60 6.13 -11.22
C ALA A 46 15.68 6.33 -12.74
N GLU A 47 16.68 7.08 -13.21
CA GLU A 47 17.06 6.96 -14.61
C GLU A 47 17.32 5.46 -14.79
N ASP A 48 16.50 4.79 -15.61
CA ASP A 48 16.72 3.39 -15.97
C ASP A 48 18.19 3.30 -16.44
N PRO A 49 19.09 2.60 -15.72
CA PRO A 49 20.28 2.13 -16.40
C PRO A 49 19.73 1.20 -17.49
N GLU A 50 20.13 1.49 -18.72
CA GLU A 50 19.70 0.86 -19.96
C GLU A 50 19.17 -0.57 -19.81
N ASP A 51 18.03 -0.78 -20.46
CA ASP A 51 17.46 -2.05 -20.89
C ASP A 51 18.54 -3.05 -21.33
N ASP A 52 19.09 -3.83 -20.38
CA ASP A 52 19.94 -4.97 -20.69
C ASP A 52 19.62 -6.18 -19.79
N ALA A 53 19.15 -7.22 -20.48
CA ALA A 53 19.19 -8.63 -20.15
C ALA A 53 18.28 -9.21 -19.04
N THR A 54 17.27 -9.94 -19.54
CA THR A 54 16.61 -11.15 -19.00
C THR A 54 15.40 -10.99 -18.08
N SER A 55 14.21 -10.96 -18.71
CA SER A 55 12.99 -11.50 -18.11
C SER A 55 13.20 -12.97 -17.74
N GLN A 56 13.15 -13.29 -16.46
CA GLN A 56 12.86 -14.65 -16.01
C GLN A 56 11.42 -14.68 -15.52
N ASP A 57 10.56 -15.37 -16.29
CA ASP A 57 9.20 -15.72 -15.89
C ASP A 57 9.27 -16.64 -14.66
N VAL A 58 9.06 -16.07 -13.47
CA VAL A 58 8.89 -16.86 -12.25
C VAL A 58 7.47 -17.41 -12.23
N THR A 59 7.31 -18.67 -12.62
CA THR A 59 6.06 -19.41 -12.43
C THR A 59 5.98 -19.86 -10.98
N VAL A 60 5.09 -19.27 -10.18
CA VAL A 60 4.87 -19.69 -8.79
C VAL A 60 3.89 -20.86 -8.78
N THR A 61 4.40 -22.07 -8.49
CA THR A 61 3.56 -23.25 -8.21
C THR A 61 3.31 -23.35 -6.71
N TYR A 62 2.05 -23.28 -6.29
CA TYR A 62 1.67 -23.57 -4.91
C TYR A 62 1.69 -25.09 -4.67
N VAL A 63 2.29 -25.51 -3.55
CA VAL A 63 2.29 -26.90 -3.05
C VAL A 63 1.37 -27.01 -1.86
#